data_AF-A0A321LBS2-F1
#
_entry.id   AF-A0A321LBS2-F1
#
_cell.length_a   1.000
_cell.length_b   1.000
_cell.length_c   1.000
_cell.angle_alpha   90.00
_cell.angle_beta   90.00
_cell.angle_gamma   90.00
#
_symmetry.space_group_name_H-M   'P 1'
#
loop_
_entity.id
_entity.type
_entity.pdbx_description
1 polymer ?
#
loop_
_entity_poly.entity_id
_entity_poly.type
_entity_poly.pdbx_seq_one_letter_code
_entity_poly.pdbx_strand_id
1 'polypeptide(L)' 'MTTLEIKFLVYEKWGSITAAARELHCSRSQLSYCIAKRRHSHELRSRLAAALDMRVEELFG' A
#
# COMPACT_ATOMS: atom_id res chain seq x y z
N MET A 1 1.10 5.21 -9.88
CA MET A 1 1.48 6.41 -9.07
C MET A 1 2.93 6.34 -8.58
N THR A 2 3.48 7.46 -8.09
CA THR A 2 4.79 7.52 -7.41
C THR A 2 4.72 6.94 -6.00
N THR A 3 5.87 6.52 -5.46
CA THR A 3 6.00 6.03 -4.07
C THR A 3 5.44 7.03 -3.05
N LEU A 4 5.64 8.33 -3.29
CA LEU A 4 5.24 9.38 -2.36
C LEU A 4 3.71 9.56 -2.36
N GLU A 5 3.07 9.56 -3.53
CA GLU A 5 1.61 9.65 -3.66
C GLU A 5 0.91 8.47 -2.99
N ILE A 6 1.38 7.23 -3.24
CA ILE A 6 0.83 6.04 -2.57
C ILE A 6 0.97 6.17 -1.05
N LYS A 7 2.10 6.69 -0.58
CA LYS A 7 2.34 6.91 0.85
C LYS A 7 1.38 7.94 1.45
N PHE A 8 1.07 9.01 0.71
CA PHE A 8 0.06 10.00 1.13
C PHE A 8 -1.34 9.40 1.19
N LEU A 9 -1.78 8.65 0.18
CA LEU A 9 -3.06 7.94 0.22
C LEU A 9 -3.19 7.02 1.45
N VAL A 10 -2.11 6.32 1.79
CA VAL A 10 -2.07 5.49 2.99
C VAL A 10 -2.21 6.33 4.27
N TYR A 11 -1.58 7.50 4.32
CA TYR A 11 -1.71 8.40 5.47
C TYR A 11 -3.08 9.07 5.55
N GLU A 12 -3.68 9.45 4.44
CA GLU A 12 -5.03 10.01 4.41
C GLU A 12 -6.07 9.01 4.91
N LYS A 13 -5.95 7.74 4.50
CA LYS A 13 -6.91 6.70 4.89
C LYS A 13 -6.71 6.16 6.31
N TRP A 14 -5.48 5.93 6.74
CA TRP A 14 -5.19 5.23 8.00
C TRP A 14 -4.37 6.04 9.01
N GLY A 15 -3.90 7.23 8.66
CA GLY A 15 -3.06 8.08 9.51
C GLY A 15 -1.60 7.62 9.69
N SER A 16 -1.28 6.35 9.46
CA SER A 16 0.10 5.84 9.51
C SER A 16 0.30 4.54 8.73
N ILE A 17 1.55 4.26 8.33
CA ILE A 17 1.92 2.96 7.73
C ILE A 17 1.64 1.81 8.70
N THR A 18 1.83 2.02 10.01
CA THR A 18 1.62 0.98 11.01
C THR A 18 0.14 0.62 11.13
N ALA A 19 -0.76 1.61 11.11
CA ALA A 19 -2.20 1.38 11.11
C ALA A 19 -2.66 0.65 9.85
N ALA A 20 -2.20 1.10 8.68
CA ALA A 20 -2.50 0.44 7.41
C ALA A 20 -1.97 -0.99 7.35
N ALA A 21 -0.77 -1.27 7.89
CA ALA A 21 -0.22 -2.62 7.92
C ALA A 21 -1.03 -3.57 8.79
N ARG A 22 -1.59 -3.08 9.92
CA ARG A 22 -2.49 -3.86 10.77
C ARG A 22 -3.79 -4.21 10.04
N GLU A 23 -4.39 -3.24 9.37
CA GLU A 23 -5.59 -3.43 8.54
C GLU A 23 -5.33 -4.42 7.40
N LEU A 24 -4.18 -4.26 6.74
CA LEU A 24 -3.74 -5.13 5.65
C LEU A 24 -3.05 -6.41 6.14
N HIS A 25 -3.24 -6.79 7.41
CA HIS A 25 -2.70 -8.01 8.03
C HIS A 25 -1.28 -8.37 7.54
N CYS A 26 -0.37 -7.40 7.56
CA CYS A 26 1.01 -7.56 7.15
C CYS A 26 1.95 -6.79 8.09
N SER A 27 3.26 -7.03 7.98
CA SER A 27 4.22 -6.22 8.74
C SER A 27 4.35 -4.81 8.13
N ARG A 28 4.65 -3.83 8.98
CA ARG A 28 4.98 -2.46 8.57
C ARG A 28 6.06 -2.43 7.47
N SER A 29 7.07 -3.29 7.58
CA SER A 29 8.16 -3.39 6.60
C SER A 29 7.69 -3.94 5.25
N GLN A 30 6.82 -4.96 5.24
CA GLN A 30 6.22 -5.48 4.00
C GLN A 30 5.41 -4.39 3.29
N LEU A 31 4.57 -3.66 4.02
CA LEU A 31 3.80 -2.56 3.44
C LEU A 31 4.71 -1.46 2.90
N SER A 32 5.74 -1.07 3.67
CA SER A 32 6.70 -0.05 3.23
C SER A 32 7.45 -0.46 1.96
N TYR A 33 7.86 -1.73 1.83
CA TYR A 33 8.49 -2.22 0.61
C TYR A 33 7.50 -2.26 -0.55
N CYS A 34 6.27 -2.71 -0.31
CA CYS A 34 5.21 -2.72 -1.31
C CYS A 34 4.98 -1.31 -1.89
N ILE A 35 4.83 -0.30 -1.03
CA ILE A 35 4.66 1.12 -1.42
C ILE A 35 5.88 1.62 -2.21
N ALA A 36 7.09 1.24 -1.79
CA ALA A 36 8.33 1.57 -2.51
C ALA A 36 8.50 0.81 -3.83
N LYS A 37 7.49 0.03 -4.27
CA LYS A 37 7.51 -0.86 -5.43
C LYS A 37 8.63 -1.91 -5.37
N ARG A 38 9.19 -2.17 -4.18
CA ARG A 38 10.24 -3.15 -3.91
C ARG A 38 9.61 -4.45 -3.43
N ARG A 39 10.12 -5.60 -3.90
CA ARG A 39 9.63 -6.95 -3.55
C ARG A 39 8.16 -7.16 -3.94
N HIS A 40 7.94 -7.96 -4.99
CA HIS A 40 6.64 -8.10 -5.63
C HIS A 40 5.78 -9.18 -4.95
N SER A 41 5.10 -8.84 -3.85
CA SER A 41 3.94 -9.64 -3.43
C SER A 41 2.71 -9.13 -4.17
N HIS A 42 2.26 -9.87 -5.17
CA HIS A 42 1.06 -9.54 -5.95
C HIS A 42 -0.19 -9.45 -5.05
N GLU A 43 -0.25 -10.32 -4.05
CA GLU A 43 -1.33 -10.36 -3.06
C GLU A 43 -1.41 -9.06 -2.24
N LEU A 44 -0.28 -8.60 -1.68
CA LEU A 44 -0.26 -7.37 -0.89
C LEU A 44 -0.60 -6.13 -1.73
N ARG A 45 -0.16 -6.09 -2.99
CA ARG A 45 -0.54 -5.02 -3.93
C ARG A 45 -2.04 -5.00 -4.20
N SER A 46 -2.61 -6.18 -4.45
CA SER A 46 -4.05 -6.32 -4.69
C SER A 46 -4.87 -5.88 -3.48
N ARG A 47 -4.46 -6.31 -2.28
CA ARG A 47 -5.11 -5.90 -1.03
C ARG A 47 -4.99 -4.41 -0.76
N LEU A 48 -3.82 -3.80 -0.97
CA LEU A 48 -3.65 -2.36 -0.79
C LEU A 48 -4.49 -1.56 -1.81
N ALA A 49 -4.50 -1.97 -3.07
CA ALA A 49 -5.29 -1.33 -4.12
C ALA A 49 -6.79 -1.43 -3.83
N ALA A 50 -7.29 -2.62 -3.51
CA ALA A 50 -8.69 -2.84 -3.11
C ALA A 50 -9.04 -2.02 -1.86
N ALA A 51 -8.15 -1.97 -0.87
CA ALA A 51 -8.36 -1.18 0.33
C ALA A 51 -8.30 0.33 0.06
N LEU A 52 -7.76 0.80 -1.05
CA LEU A 52 -7.80 2.20 -1.49
C LEU A 52 -8.91 2.47 -2.51
N ASP A 53 -9.74 1.47 -2.82
CA ASP A 53 -10.78 1.53 -3.87
C ASP A 53 -10.20 1.87 -5.26
N MET A 54 -9.03 1.30 -5.57
CA MET A 54 -8.31 1.50 -6.83
C MET A 54 -7.95 0.16 -7.46
N ARG A 55 -7.70 0.17 -8.78
CA ARG A 55 -7.07 -0.97 -9.46
C ARG A 55 -5.58 -1.02 -9.18
N VAL A 56 -4.99 -2.22 -9.27
CA VAL A 56 -3.55 -2.42 -9.04
C VAL A 56 -2.72 -1.60 -10.05
N GLU A 57 -3.17 -1.51 -11.29
CA GLU A 57 -2.52 -0.76 -12.37
C GLU A 57 -2.58 0.75 -12.14
N GLU A 58 -3.66 1.26 -11.54
CA GLU A 58 -3.78 2.69 -11.21
C GLU A 58 -2.81 3.05 -10.08
N LEU A 59 -2.78 2.20 -9.04
CA LEU A 59 -1.95 2.43 -7.88
C LEU A 59 -0.46 2.24 -8.19
N PHE A 60 -0.10 1.11 -8.83
CA PHE A 60 1.29 0.69 -9.03
C PHE A 60 1.85 0.88 -10.44
N GLY A 61 1.01 1.21 -11.42
CA GLY A 61 1.45 1.67 -12.75
C GLY A 61 2.46 2.80 -12.68
#